data_AF-A0A969B913-F1
#
_entry.id   AF-A0A969B913-F1
#
_cell.length_a   1.000
_cell.length_b   1.000
_cell.length_c   1.000
_cell.angle_alpha   90.00
_cell.angle_beta   90.00
_cell.angle_gamma   90.00
#
_symmetry.space_group_name_H-M   'P 1'
#
loop_
_entity.id
_entity.type
_entity.pdbx_description
1 polymer ?
#
loop_
_entity_poly.entity_id
_entity_poly.type
_entity_poly.pdbx_seq_one_letter_code
_entity_poly.pdbx_strand_id
1 'polypeptide(L)'
;METKGEVVTVNGVPIKLNGVNSHMHHPAHGQAVPLETLRTDLLIMKQYNINCVRTSHYPPTPEYLDMADELGVYIVDEVGDEAHSNIHLSSDSSFTEMYRDRARKLVYRDRNHVCIVMWSA
;
A
#
# COMPACT_ATOMS: atom_id res chain seq x y z
N MET A 1 -3.85 -1.50 14.15
CA MET A 1 -4.08 -2.93 13.91
C MET A 1 -3.24 -3.73 14.90
N GLU A 2 -3.75 -4.84 15.42
CA GLU A 2 -3.05 -5.72 16.36
C GLU A 2 -3.35 -7.20 16.03
N THR A 3 -2.43 -8.11 16.39
CA THR A 3 -2.65 -9.55 16.30
C THR A 3 -2.99 -10.13 17.67
N LYS A 4 -4.08 -10.89 17.76
CA LYS A 4 -4.47 -11.65 18.96
C LYS A 4 -4.45 -13.15 18.61
N GLY A 5 -3.35 -13.81 18.98
CA GLY A 5 -3.05 -15.15 18.46
C GLY A 5 -2.88 -15.08 16.94
N GLU A 6 -3.66 -15.88 16.22
CA GLU A 6 -3.65 -15.92 14.75
C GLU A 6 -4.64 -14.94 14.09
N VAL A 7 -5.36 -14.13 14.88
CA VAL A 7 -6.41 -13.24 14.39
C VAL A 7 -5.92 -11.80 14.32
N VAL A 8 -6.08 -11.19 13.15
CA VAL A 8 -5.88 -9.75 12.95
C VAL A 8 -7.12 -8.99 13.41
N THR A 9 -6.91 -7.94 14.21
CA THR A 9 -7.98 -7.08 14.70
C THR A 9 -7.67 -5.59 14.49
N VAL A 10 -8.73 -4.80 14.33
CA VAL A 10 -8.69 -3.33 14.34
C VAL A 10 -9.65 -2.87 15.42
N ASN A 11 -9.18 -2.02 16.34
CA ASN A 11 -9.94 -1.57 17.51
C ASN A 11 -10.52 -2.74 18.32
N GLY A 12 -9.77 -3.83 18.44
CA GLY A 12 -10.15 -5.05 19.16
C GLY A 12 -11.15 -5.96 18.44
N VAL A 13 -11.64 -5.60 17.25
CA VAL A 13 -12.61 -6.39 16.48
C VAL A 13 -11.90 -7.16 15.35
N PRO A 14 -12.15 -8.47 15.20
CA PRO A 14 -11.66 -9.24 14.05
C PRO A 14 -12.13 -8.64 12.73
N ILE A 15 -11.21 -8.49 11.78
CA ILE A 15 -11.51 -7.95 10.46
C ILE A 15 -11.30 -8.99 9.37
N LYS A 16 -12.06 -8.86 8.28
CA LYS A 16 -11.84 -9.56 7.03
C LYS A 16 -11.41 -8.56 5.97
N LEU A 17 -10.22 -8.73 5.42
CA LEU A 17 -9.71 -7.90 4.33
C LEU A 17 -10.25 -8.45 3.00
N ASN A 18 -11.20 -7.74 2.40
CA ASN A 18 -11.61 -7.95 1.02
C ASN A 18 -10.68 -7.08 0.16
N GLY A 19 -9.53 -7.65 -0.17
CA GLY A 19 -8.40 -6.93 -0.75
C GLY A 19 -8.28 -7.02 -2.27
N VAL A 20 -7.75 -5.97 -2.88
CA VAL A 20 -7.25 -5.94 -4.27
C VAL A 20 -5.83 -5.37 -4.32
N ASN A 21 -5.10 -5.64 -5.40
CA ASN A 21 -3.83 -4.99 -5.70
C ASN A 21 -4.09 -3.82 -6.65
N SER A 22 -3.46 -2.67 -6.41
CA SER A 22 -3.60 -1.49 -7.25
C SER A 22 -2.24 -1.08 -7.82
N HIS A 23 -2.11 -1.16 -9.13
CA HIS A 23 -1.10 -0.41 -9.88
C HIS A 23 -1.74 0.90 -10.34
N MET A 24 -1.10 2.03 -10.02
CA MET A 24 -1.55 3.32 -10.53
C MET A 24 -1.17 3.43 -12.01
N HIS A 25 -2.15 3.13 -12.86
CA HIS A 25 -1.99 3.13 -14.30
C HIS A 25 -3.22 3.72 -14.99
N HIS A 26 -2.98 4.55 -16.00
CA HIS A 26 -3.99 5.17 -16.83
C HIS A 26 -3.72 4.86 -18.30
N PRO A 27 -4.74 4.45 -19.09
CA PRO A 27 -4.55 4.05 -20.49
C PRO A 27 -3.95 5.15 -21.37
N ALA A 28 -4.24 6.43 -21.08
CA ALA A 28 -3.73 7.56 -21.86
C ALA A 28 -2.53 8.28 -21.21
N HIS A 29 -2.29 8.10 -19.91
CA HIS A 29 -1.30 8.88 -19.15
C HIS A 29 -0.21 8.00 -18.50
N GLY A 30 -0.27 6.69 -18.69
CA GLY A 30 0.67 5.76 -18.05
C GLY A 30 0.58 5.87 -16.52
N GLN A 31 1.72 6.03 -15.86
CA GLN A 31 1.79 6.14 -14.40
C GLN A 31 1.48 7.54 -13.87
N ALA A 32 1.31 8.55 -14.73
CA ALA A 32 0.86 9.89 -14.35
C ALA A 32 -0.68 9.92 -14.26
N VAL A 33 -1.24 9.12 -13.34
CA VAL A 33 -2.70 8.94 -13.22
C VAL A 33 -3.34 10.23 -12.69
N PRO A 34 -4.38 10.77 -13.36
CA PRO A 34 -5.12 11.92 -12.85
C PRO A 34 -5.80 11.62 -11.50
N LEU A 35 -5.88 12.63 -10.63
CA LEU A 35 -6.43 12.47 -9.27
C LEU A 35 -7.90 12.03 -9.28
N GLU A 36 -8.69 12.53 -10.24
CA GLU A 36 -10.08 12.12 -10.42
C GLU A 36 -10.22 10.63 -10.74
N THR A 37 -9.27 10.06 -11.49
CA THR A 37 -9.25 8.63 -11.79
C THR A 37 -8.92 7.84 -10.53
N LEU A 38 -7.89 8.23 -9.77
CA LEU A 38 -7.53 7.57 -8.52
C LEU A 38 -8.70 7.57 -7.52
N ARG A 39 -9.41 8.70 -7.39
CA ARG A 39 -10.61 8.78 -6.54
C ARG A 39 -11.73 7.87 -7.05
N THR A 40 -11.96 7.86 -8.36
CA THR A 40 -12.97 7.00 -8.99
C THR A 40 -12.69 5.52 -8.75
N ASP A 41 -11.42 5.10 -8.86
CA ASP A 41 -11.01 3.72 -8.59
C ASP A 41 -11.33 3.31 -7.14
N LEU A 42 -10.98 4.13 -6.15
CA LEU A 42 -11.31 3.88 -4.74
C LEU A 42 -12.83 3.82 -4.50
N LEU A 43 -13.61 4.70 -5.14
CA LEU A 43 -15.07 4.70 -5.05
C LEU A 43 -15.69 3.44 -5.67
N ILE A 44 -15.20 3.00 -6.84
CA ILE A 44 -15.63 1.76 -7.47
C ILE A 44 -15.32 0.58 -6.54
N MET A 45 -14.09 0.48 -6.02
CA MET A 45 -13.72 -0.56 -5.06
C MET A 45 -14.71 -0.64 -3.88
N LYS A 46 -15.05 0.52 -3.29
CA LYS A 46 -16.05 0.61 -2.21
C LYS A 46 -17.44 0.12 -2.64
N GLN A 47 -17.91 0.48 -3.84
CA GLN A 47 -19.19 0.03 -4.39
C GLN A 47 -19.27 -1.50 -4.53
N TYR A 48 -18.13 -2.14 -4.76
CA TYR A 48 -18.00 -3.60 -4.90
C TYR A 48 -17.51 -4.31 -3.62
N ASN A 49 -17.72 -3.70 -2.44
CA ASN A 49 -17.42 -4.28 -1.12
C ASN A 49 -15.93 -4.59 -0.87
N ILE A 50 -15.03 -3.97 -1.63
CA ILE A 50 -13.60 -3.97 -1.33
C ILE A 50 -13.36 -2.99 -0.17
N ASN A 51 -12.54 -3.42 0.79
CA ASN A 51 -12.19 -2.62 1.96
C ASN A 51 -10.68 -2.50 2.16
N CYS A 52 -9.86 -3.12 1.31
CA CYS A 52 -8.42 -3.14 1.43
C CYS A 52 -7.76 -3.03 0.06
N VAL A 53 -6.68 -2.25 -0.03
CA VAL A 53 -5.84 -2.15 -1.21
C VAL A 53 -4.39 -2.34 -0.82
N ARG A 54 -3.68 -3.16 -1.58
CA ARG A 54 -2.21 -3.22 -1.55
C ARG A 54 -1.64 -2.34 -2.67
N THR A 55 -0.68 -1.49 -2.32
CA THR A 55 0.00 -0.59 -3.27
C THR A 55 1.08 -1.35 -4.04
N SER A 56 0.65 -2.29 -4.89
CA SER A 56 1.52 -3.15 -5.68
C SER A 56 2.29 -2.32 -6.72
N HIS A 57 3.62 -2.29 -6.75
CA HIS A 57 4.58 -2.81 -5.78
C HIS A 57 5.50 -1.66 -5.38
N TYR A 58 4.92 -0.56 -4.93
CA TYR A 58 5.63 0.70 -4.65
C TYR A 58 4.74 1.69 -3.90
N PRO A 59 5.34 2.68 -3.21
CA PRO A 59 4.59 3.66 -2.46
C PRO A 59 3.66 4.45 -3.39
N PRO A 60 2.41 4.73 -2.99
CA PRO A 60 1.52 5.49 -3.83
C PRO A 60 1.86 6.99 -3.80
N THR A 61 1.14 7.76 -4.62
CA THR A 61 1.16 9.22 -4.47
C THR A 61 0.50 9.61 -3.14
N PRO A 62 0.96 10.65 -2.42
CA PRO A 62 0.39 11.04 -1.12
C PRO A 62 -1.12 11.26 -1.16
N GLU A 63 -1.64 11.84 -2.25
CA GLU A 63 -3.07 12.10 -2.43
C GLU A 63 -3.91 10.82 -2.43
N TYR A 64 -3.33 9.67 -2.82
CA TYR A 64 -4.01 8.37 -2.74
C TYR A 64 -4.26 7.95 -1.30
N LEU A 65 -3.32 8.22 -0.40
CA LEU A 65 -3.44 7.93 1.03
C LEU A 65 -4.41 8.89 1.70
N ASP A 66 -4.40 10.18 1.32
CA ASP A 66 -5.39 11.17 1.77
C ASP A 66 -6.82 10.70 1.42
N MET A 67 -7.02 10.23 0.19
CA MET A 67 -8.32 9.71 -0.27
C MET A 67 -8.69 8.39 0.43
N ALA A 68 -7.73 7.51 0.70
CA ALA A 68 -7.98 6.26 1.42
C ALA A 68 -8.39 6.51 2.89
N ASP A 69 -7.77 7.50 3.55
CA ASP A 69 -8.18 8.00 4.87
C ASP A 69 -9.61 8.54 4.83
N GLU A 70 -9.94 9.40 3.86
CA GLU A 70 -11.28 10.00 3.69
C GLU A 70 -12.37 8.95 3.42
N LEU A 71 -12.11 8.00 2.51
CA LEU A 71 -13.10 7.05 2.00
C LEU A 71 -13.22 5.78 2.85
N GLY A 72 -12.31 5.58 3.81
CA GLY A 72 -12.28 4.41 4.68
C GLY A 72 -11.93 3.14 3.91
N VAL A 73 -10.67 3.08 3.45
CA VAL A 73 -10.06 1.93 2.78
C VAL A 73 -8.77 1.57 3.51
N TYR A 74 -8.60 0.30 3.89
CA TYR A 74 -7.34 -0.18 4.48
C TYR A 74 -6.24 -0.25 3.43
N ILE A 75 -5.03 0.20 3.77
CA ILE A 75 -3.87 0.18 2.89
C ILE A 75 -2.80 -0.77 3.44
N VAL A 76 -2.27 -1.62 2.55
CA VAL A 76 -0.98 -2.28 2.70
C VAL A 76 0.02 -1.50 1.87
N ASP A 77 0.91 -0.76 2.53
CA ASP A 77 1.83 0.16 1.86
C ASP A 77 3.18 -0.50 1.61
N GLU A 78 3.63 -0.55 0.35
CA GLU A 78 4.76 -1.37 -0.11
C GLU A 78 5.94 -0.53 -0.58
N VAL A 79 7.16 -0.91 -0.18
CA VAL A 79 8.39 -0.10 -0.31
C VAL A 79 8.87 0.13 -1.74
N GLY A 80 8.62 -0.82 -2.64
CA GLY A 80 9.08 -0.75 -4.03
C GLY A 80 10.56 -1.00 -4.21
N ASP A 81 10.96 -2.23 -3.94
CA ASP A 81 12.32 -2.75 -4.00
C ASP A 81 12.36 -4.16 -4.60
N GLU A 82 11.45 -4.45 -5.54
CA GLU A 82 11.33 -5.74 -6.20
C GLU A 82 12.57 -6.11 -7.03
N ALA A 83 13.16 -7.28 -6.72
CA ALA A 83 14.29 -7.87 -7.45
C ALA A 83 13.90 -9.21 -8.11
N HIS A 84 12.70 -9.32 -8.67
CA HIS A 84 12.11 -10.57 -9.16
C HIS A 84 13.06 -11.41 -10.03
N SER A 85 13.71 -10.79 -11.02
CA SER A 85 14.62 -11.49 -11.94
C SER A 85 16.00 -11.77 -11.33
N ASN A 86 16.32 -11.23 -10.15
CA ASN A 86 17.63 -11.29 -9.50
C ASN A 86 17.51 -11.43 -7.97
N ILE A 87 16.76 -12.42 -7.49
CA ILE A 87 16.43 -12.58 -6.06
C ILE A 87 17.65 -12.69 -5.12
N HIS A 88 18.82 -13.05 -5.65
CA HIS A 88 20.07 -13.12 -4.88
C HIS A 88 20.51 -11.75 -4.33
N LEU A 89 20.08 -10.65 -4.97
CA LEU A 89 20.38 -9.28 -4.51
C LEU A 89 19.84 -9.00 -3.11
N SER A 90 18.73 -9.63 -2.71
CA SER A 90 18.17 -9.45 -1.36
C SER A 90 19.02 -10.12 -0.27
N SER A 91 19.92 -11.05 -0.64
CA SER A 91 20.88 -11.68 0.28
C SER A 91 22.26 -11.03 0.23
N ASP A 92 22.52 -10.15 -0.74
CA ASP A 92 23.79 -9.43 -0.86
C ASP A 92 23.82 -8.25 0.11
N SER A 93 24.71 -8.33 1.10
CA SER A 93 24.82 -7.31 2.14
C SER A 93 25.20 -5.93 1.60
N SER A 94 25.79 -5.84 0.41
CA SER A 94 26.10 -4.56 -0.25
C SER A 94 24.84 -3.77 -0.62
N PHE A 95 23.68 -4.42 -0.79
CA PHE A 95 22.40 -3.78 -1.08
C PHE A 95 21.60 -3.43 0.18
N THR A 96 22.03 -3.87 1.37
CA THR A 96 21.29 -3.67 2.64
C THR A 96 20.87 -2.22 2.86
N GLU A 97 21.77 -1.27 2.62
CA GLU A 97 21.49 0.14 2.88
C GLU A 97 20.48 0.72 1.89
N MET A 98 20.48 0.24 0.64
CA MET A 98 19.49 0.62 -0.37
C MET A 98 18.07 0.19 0.03
N TYR A 99 17.88 -1.07 0.45
CA TYR A 99 16.59 -1.57 0.94
C TYR A 99 16.14 -0.78 2.18
N ARG A 100 17.05 -0.58 3.15
CA ARG A 100 16.73 0.18 4.38
C ARG A 100 16.39 1.64 4.12
N ASP A 101 17.03 2.29 3.15
CA ASP A 101 16.75 3.68 2.79
C ASP A 101 15.35 3.82 2.19
N ARG A 102 14.98 2.95 1.25
CA ARG A 102 13.61 2.93 0.67
C ARG A 102 12.55 2.70 1.74
N ALA A 103 12.74 1.71 2.61
CA ALA A 103 11.81 1.43 3.70
C ALA A 103 11.68 2.61 4.68
N ARG A 104 12.80 3.25 5.05
CA ARG A 104 12.79 4.46 5.91
C ARG A 104 12.03 5.60 5.27
N LYS A 105 12.24 5.85 3.97
CA LYS A 105 11.57 6.93 3.23
C LYS A 105 10.06 6.71 3.17
N LEU A 106 9.62 5.48 2.87
CA LEU A 106 8.21 5.11 2.92
C LEU A 106 7.61 5.42 4.30
N VAL A 107 8.16 4.81 5.35
CA VAL A 107 7.61 4.94 6.70
C VAL A 107 7.63 6.39 7.19
N TYR A 108 8.70 7.15 6.93
CA TYR A 108 8.75 8.55 7.37
C TYR A 108 7.77 9.46 6.64
N ARG A 109 7.46 9.16 5.37
CA ARG A 109 6.45 9.90 4.60
C ARG A 109 5.05 9.56 5.10
N ASP A 110 4.76 8.27 5.29
CA ASP A 110 3.37 7.80 5.30
C ASP A 110 2.82 7.39 6.67
N ARG A 111 3.67 7.25 7.70
CA ARG A 111 3.29 6.74 9.04
C ARG A 111 2.15 7.46 9.77
N ASN A 112 1.74 8.63 9.30
CA ASN A 112 0.66 9.40 9.90
C ASN A 112 -0.71 9.12 9.27
N HIS A 113 -0.77 8.36 8.17
CA HIS A 113 -2.02 7.94 7.55
C HIS A 113 -2.65 6.78 8.32
N VAL A 114 -3.91 6.96 8.73
CA VAL A 114 -4.63 5.98 9.57
C VAL A 114 -5.15 4.79 8.75
N CYS A 115 -5.29 4.95 7.44
CA CYS A 115 -5.66 3.89 6.50
C CYS A 115 -4.60 2.80 6.42
N ILE A 116 -3.32 3.11 6.69
CA ILE A 116 -2.23 2.15 6.60
C ILE A 116 -2.29 1.20 7.80
N VAL A 117 -2.59 -0.07 7.50
CA VAL A 117 -2.71 -1.12 8.53
C VAL A 117 -1.53 -2.09 8.53
N MET A 118 -0.77 -2.15 7.43
CA MET A 118 0.42 -2.99 7.26
C MET A 118 1.44 -2.31 6.37
N TRP A 119 2.72 -2.53 6.66
CA TRP A 119 3.85 -2.17 5.80
C TRP A 119 4.37 -3.44 5.13
N SER A 120 4.58 -3.41 3.82
CA SER A 120 5.27 -4.49 3.10
C SER A 120 6.68 -4.04 2.75
N ALA A 121 7.65 -4.83 3.22
CA ALA A 121 9.02 -4.80 2.71
C ALA A 121 9.12 -5.54 1.37
#